data_AF-A0A3B8K1W3-F1
#
_entry.id   AF-A0A3B8K1W3-F1
#
_cell.length_a   1.000
_cell.length_b   1.000
_cell.length_c   1.000
_cell.angle_alpha   90.00
_cell.angle_beta   90.00
_cell.angle_gamma   90.00
#
_symmetry.space_group_name_H-M   'P 1'
#
loop_
_entity.id
_entity.type
_entity.pdbx_description
1 polymer ?
#
loop_
_entity_poly.entity_id
_entity_poly.type
_entity_poly.pdbx_seq_one_letter_code
_entity_poly.pdbx_strand_id
1 'polypeptide(L)'
;MAKVQSKKRTKAKVRKNILEGVAHIHATFNNTIITITDRHGNAVAWATSGGAGFRGSRKSTPFAAQVAAETAGRTAQEFGMKQLDVKVKGPGPGRDSSVRALNNLGFEINSITDVTPVPHNGCRPPKRRRV
;
A
#
# COMPACT_ATOMS: atom_id res chain seq x y z
N MET A 1 11.62 -7.24 48.98
CA MET A 1 12.59 -7.22 47.86
C MET A 1 11.91 -6.64 46.64
N ALA A 2 12.29 -5.42 46.22
CA ALA A 2 11.65 -4.71 45.13
C ALA A 2 12.00 -5.35 43.77
N LYS A 3 10.98 -5.63 42.95
CA LYS A 3 11.13 -6.18 41.59
C LYS A 3 11.72 -5.10 40.68
N VAL A 4 12.96 -5.28 40.23
CA VAL A 4 13.61 -4.40 39.24
C VAL A 4 12.89 -4.59 37.89
N GLN A 5 12.07 -3.62 37.50
CA GLN A 5 11.50 -3.58 36.16
C GLN A 5 12.60 -3.24 35.14
N SER A 6 13.02 -4.22 34.35
CA SER A 6 13.92 -4.01 33.23
C SER A 6 13.26 -3.12 32.18
N LYS A 7 13.76 -1.88 32.00
CA LYS A 7 13.38 -1.02 30.87
C LYS A 7 13.67 -1.76 29.56
N LYS A 8 12.62 -2.20 28.85
CA LYS A 8 12.75 -2.72 27.48
C LYS A 8 13.35 -1.61 26.61
N ARG A 9 14.61 -1.75 26.22
CA ARG A 9 15.25 -0.88 25.21
C ARG A 9 14.50 -1.09 23.89
N THR A 10 13.64 -0.14 23.52
CA THR A 10 13.11 -0.07 22.17
C THR A 10 14.29 0.22 21.24
N LYS A 11 14.64 -0.74 20.38
CA LYS A 11 15.68 -0.53 19.36
C LYS A 11 15.28 0.69 18.53
N ALA A 12 16.18 1.67 18.43
CA ALA A 12 15.98 2.82 17.56
C ALA A 12 15.73 2.31 16.13
N LYS A 13 14.66 2.79 15.50
CA LYS A 13 14.33 2.45 14.12
C LYS A 13 15.43 3.03 13.25
N VAL A 14 16.30 2.18 12.72
CA VAL A 14 17.35 2.58 11.78
C VAL A 14 16.64 3.12 10.54
N ARG A 15 16.71 4.44 10.35
CA ARG A 15 16.19 5.10 9.16
C ARG A 15 17.18 4.86 8.02
N LYS A 16 16.87 3.88 7.19
CA LYS A 16 17.57 3.71 5.91
C LYS A 16 17.10 4.81 4.98
N ASN A 17 18.03 5.50 4.34
CA ASN A 17 17.72 6.43 3.26
C ASN A 17 17.58 5.60 1.98
N ILE A 18 16.37 5.48 1.45
CA ILE A 18 16.07 4.72 0.24
C ILE A 18 15.58 5.70 -0.81
N LEU A 19 16.31 5.84 -1.91
CA LEU A 19 16.00 6.81 -2.96
C LEU A 19 14.89 6.33 -3.90
N GLU A 20 14.87 5.03 -4.19
CA GLU A 20 13.98 4.41 -5.17
C GLU A 20 13.23 3.23 -4.55
N GLY A 21 11.94 3.12 -4.88
CA GLY A 21 11.08 2.08 -4.33
C GLY A 21 10.04 1.55 -5.33
N VAL A 22 9.28 0.57 -4.88
CA VAL A 22 8.17 -0.02 -5.63
C VAL A 22 6.89 0.17 -4.82
N ALA A 23 5.88 0.78 -5.42
CA ALA A 23 4.55 0.95 -4.84
C ALA A 23 3.64 -0.19 -5.31
N HIS A 24 3.34 -1.12 -4.41
CA HIS A 24 2.37 -2.20 -4.64
C HIS A 24 0.97 -1.73 -4.24
N ILE A 25 0.09 -1.58 -5.22
CA ILE A 25 -1.30 -1.19 -5.04
C ILE A 25 -2.17 -2.43 -5.23
N HIS A 26 -2.78 -2.93 -4.15
CA HIS A 26 -3.75 -4.02 -4.21
C HIS A 26 -5.17 -3.43 -4.14
N ALA A 27 -5.80 -3.31 -5.30
CA ALA A 27 -7.14 -2.78 -5.47
C ALA A 27 -8.17 -3.91 -5.63
N THR A 28 -8.85 -4.26 -4.54
CA THR A 28 -10.01 -5.17 -4.57
C THR A 28 -11.31 -4.39 -4.61
N PHE A 29 -12.43 -5.05 -4.87
CA PHE A 29 -13.76 -4.41 -4.83
C PHE A 29 -14.17 -3.89 -3.45
N ASN A 30 -13.54 -4.37 -2.37
CA ASN A 30 -13.96 -4.07 -1.00
C ASN A 30 -12.96 -3.20 -0.21
N ASN A 31 -11.72 -3.12 -0.70
CA ASN A 31 -10.64 -2.43 0.00
C ASN A 31 -9.47 -2.14 -0.96
N THR A 32 -8.70 -1.10 -0.65
CA THR A 32 -7.39 -0.87 -1.24
C THR A 32 -6.29 -0.90 -0.18
N ILE A 33 -5.19 -1.58 -0.52
CA ILE A 33 -4.01 -1.74 0.31
C ILE A 33 -2.83 -1.25 -0.49
N ILE A 34 -2.05 -0.35 0.08
CA ILE A 34 -0.91 0.28 -0.58
C ILE A 34 0.31 -0.04 0.27
N THR A 35 1.29 -0.69 -0.34
CA THR A 35 2.54 -1.07 0.31
C THR A 35 3.68 -0.54 -0.52
N ILE A 36 4.54 0.26 0.09
CA ILE A 36 5.75 0.80 -0.53
C ILE A 36 6.93 -0.01 -0.01
N THR A 37 7.70 -0.56 -0.94
CA THR A 37 8.85 -1.42 -0.67
C THR A 37 10.12 -0.87 -1.29
N ASP A 38 11.26 -1.36 -0.83
CA ASP A 38 12.52 -1.22 -1.57
C ASP A 38 12.48 -2.05 -2.87
N ARG A 39 13.45 -1.84 -3.77
CA ARG A 39 13.64 -2.71 -4.95
C ARG A 39 13.83 -4.19 -4.60
N HIS A 40 14.35 -4.48 -3.41
CA HIS A 40 14.52 -5.84 -2.89
C HIS A 40 13.23 -6.45 -2.31
N GLY A 41 12.13 -5.70 -2.26
CA GLY A 41 10.84 -6.18 -1.74
C GLY A 41 10.66 -6.05 -0.22
N ASN A 42 11.59 -5.38 0.49
CA ASN A 42 11.41 -5.09 1.92
C ASN A 42 10.37 -3.99 2.11
N ALA A 43 9.34 -4.24 2.92
CA ALA A 43 8.30 -3.25 3.20
C ALA A 43 8.83 -2.11 4.08
N VAL A 44 8.67 -0.88 3.58
CA VAL A 44 9.09 0.35 4.26
C VAL A 44 7.89 1.04 4.90
N ALA A 45 6.85 1.23 4.10
CA ALA A 45 5.62 1.87 4.51
C ALA A 45 4.42 1.12 3.94
N TRP A 46 3.32 1.09 4.67
CA TRP A 46 2.07 0.56 4.16
C TRP A 46 0.90 1.30 4.82
N ALA A 47 -0.17 1.43 4.06
CA ALA A 47 -1.43 1.97 4.54
C ALA A 47 -2.59 1.28 3.83
N THR A 48 -3.76 1.35 4.45
CA THR A 48 -4.98 0.76 3.91
C THR A 48 -6.13 1.72 4.09
N SER A 49 -7.14 1.64 3.23
CA SER A 49 -8.36 2.44 3.40
C SER A 49 -9.03 2.19 4.77
N GLY A 50 -8.95 0.96 5.28
CA GLY A 50 -9.41 0.63 6.64
C GLY A 50 -8.59 1.30 7.75
N GLY A 51 -7.27 1.34 7.61
CA GLY A 51 -6.35 2.00 8.57
C GLY A 51 -6.51 3.51 8.60
N ALA A 52 -6.97 4.12 7.50
CA ALA A 52 -7.33 5.53 7.42
C ALA A 52 -8.71 5.87 8.06
N GLY A 53 -9.36 4.91 8.73
CA GLY A 53 -10.60 5.13 9.46
C GLY A 53 -11.88 4.87 8.66
N PHE A 54 -11.78 4.50 7.37
CA PHE A 54 -12.96 4.14 6.58
C PHE A 54 -13.47 2.74 6.97
N ARG A 55 -14.79 2.61 7.16
CA ARG A 55 -15.45 1.35 7.56
C ARG A 55 -16.56 0.98 6.58
N GLY A 56 -16.87 -0.32 6.52
CA GLY A 56 -17.94 -0.85 5.67
C GLY A 56 -17.69 -0.61 4.18
N SER A 57 -18.75 -0.25 3.46
CA SER A 57 -18.76 0.06 2.03
C SER A 57 -17.88 1.26 1.66
N ARG A 58 -17.60 2.18 2.61
CA ARG A 58 -16.75 3.36 2.34
C ARG A 58 -15.30 3.00 2.04
N LYS A 59 -14.84 1.81 2.43
CA LYS A 59 -13.46 1.32 2.17
C LYS A 59 -13.14 1.10 0.70
N SER A 60 -14.15 0.84 -0.13
CA SER A 60 -13.96 0.62 -1.56
C SER A 60 -14.04 1.91 -2.37
N THR A 61 -14.26 3.07 -1.73
CA THR A 61 -14.37 4.32 -2.48
C THR A 61 -13.01 4.78 -2.99
N PRO A 62 -12.94 5.45 -4.17
CA PRO A 62 -11.70 6.01 -4.70
C PRO A 62 -11.08 7.04 -3.75
N PHE A 63 -11.91 7.81 -3.04
CA PHE A 63 -11.44 8.76 -2.03
C PHE A 63 -10.71 8.08 -0.87
N ALA A 64 -11.23 6.95 -0.38
CA ALA A 64 -10.55 6.18 0.67
C ALA A 64 -9.21 5.59 0.20
N ALA A 65 -9.07 5.33 -1.10
CA ALA A 65 -7.81 4.88 -1.71
C ALA A 65 -6.79 6.01 -1.84
N GLN A 66 -7.25 7.22 -2.16
CA GLN A 66 -6.41 8.42 -2.17
C GLN A 66 -5.81 8.71 -0.78
N VAL A 67 -6.64 8.74 0.27
CA VAL A 67 -6.17 9.02 1.64
C VAL A 67 -5.17 7.94 2.10
N ALA A 68 -5.40 6.68 1.74
CA ALA A 68 -4.44 5.61 2.00
C ALA A 68 -3.13 5.80 1.24
N ALA A 69 -3.18 6.28 -0.01
CA ALA A 69 -1.99 6.53 -0.81
C ALA A 69 -1.15 7.68 -0.24
N GLU A 70 -1.80 8.77 0.17
CA GLU A 70 -1.14 9.91 0.77
C GLU A 70 -0.48 9.55 2.10
N THR A 71 -1.14 8.74 2.94
CA THR A 71 -0.56 8.30 4.23
C THR A 71 0.64 7.38 4.07
N ALA A 72 0.56 6.39 3.16
CA ALA A 72 1.72 5.57 2.81
C ALA A 72 2.84 6.40 2.17
N GLY A 73 2.50 7.31 1.27
CA GLY A 73 3.45 8.15 0.58
C GLY A 73 4.20 9.13 1.50
N ARG A 74 3.50 9.80 2.42
CA ARG A 74 4.15 10.70 3.39
C ARG A 74 5.14 9.94 4.27
N THR A 75 4.75 8.77 4.76
CA THR A 75 5.67 7.92 5.54
C THR A 75 6.86 7.44 4.72
N ALA A 76 6.70 7.16 3.42
CA ALA A 76 7.81 6.85 2.52
C ALA A 76 8.74 8.06 2.24
N GLN A 77 8.20 9.27 2.14
CA GLN A 77 9.01 10.50 2.00
C GLN A 77 9.92 10.73 3.21
N GLU A 78 9.47 10.38 4.42
CA GLU A 78 10.33 10.43 5.63
C GLU A 78 11.55 9.51 5.55
N PHE A 79 11.52 8.47 4.70
CA PHE A 79 12.65 7.57 4.42
C PHE A 79 13.49 8.02 3.21
N GLY A 80 13.18 9.18 2.61
CA GLY A 80 13.96 9.76 1.51
C GLY A 80 13.62 9.25 0.12
N MET A 81 12.51 8.53 -0.04
CA MET A 81 12.06 8.02 -1.34
C MET A 81 11.62 9.16 -2.26
N LYS A 82 12.11 9.14 -3.50
CA LYS A 82 11.78 10.12 -4.54
C LYS A 82 11.17 9.48 -5.77
N GLN A 83 11.67 8.31 -6.16
CA GLN A 83 11.20 7.59 -7.35
C GLN A 83 10.44 6.33 -6.98
N LEU A 84 9.34 6.07 -7.69
CA LEU A 84 8.49 4.89 -7.48
C LEU A 84 8.17 4.19 -8.80
N ASP A 85 8.35 2.87 -8.80
CA ASP A 85 7.73 1.98 -9.77
C ASP A 85 6.39 1.48 -9.23
N VAL A 86 5.30 1.72 -9.96
CA VAL A 86 3.96 1.38 -9.49
C VAL A 86 3.52 0.04 -10.06
N LYS A 87 3.24 -0.92 -9.19
CA LYS A 87 2.69 -2.24 -9.51
C LYS A 87 1.27 -2.36 -9.00
N VAL A 88 0.31 -2.39 -9.92
CA VAL A 88 -1.11 -2.46 -9.60
C VAL A 88 -1.61 -3.90 -9.67
N LYS A 89 -2.37 -4.34 -8.69
CA LYS A 89 -3.01 -5.65 -8.63
C LYS A 89 -4.49 -5.50 -8.34
N GLY A 90 -5.32 -6.00 -9.25
CA GLY A 90 -6.76 -6.11 -9.11
C GLY A 90 -7.56 -5.00 -9.81
N PRO A 91 -8.87 -5.23 -10.03
CA PRO A 91 -9.74 -4.34 -10.80
C PRO A 91 -10.48 -3.29 -9.95
N GLY A 92 -10.18 -3.19 -8.65
CA GLY A 92 -10.95 -2.35 -7.73
C GLY A 92 -10.94 -0.85 -8.10
N PRO A 93 -11.99 -0.11 -7.70
CA PRO A 93 -12.18 1.30 -8.07
C PRO A 93 -11.08 2.26 -7.56
N GLY A 94 -10.32 1.88 -6.53
CA GLY A 94 -9.22 2.71 -6.02
C GLY A 94 -7.91 2.60 -6.81
N ARG A 95 -7.90 1.83 -7.91
CA ARG A 95 -6.73 1.61 -8.77
C ARG A 95 -6.10 2.93 -9.25
N ASP A 96 -6.82 3.72 -10.03
CA ASP A 96 -6.28 4.94 -10.63
C ASP A 96 -6.11 6.05 -9.61
N SER A 97 -7.01 6.11 -8.62
CA SER A 97 -6.98 7.11 -7.55
C SER A 97 -5.70 7.02 -6.71
N SER A 98 -5.24 5.80 -6.42
CA SER A 98 -3.98 5.61 -5.69
C SER A 98 -2.75 6.05 -6.49
N VAL A 99 -2.70 5.78 -7.80
CA VAL A 99 -1.59 6.22 -8.66
C VAL A 99 -1.53 7.74 -8.75
N ARG A 100 -2.69 8.38 -8.99
CA ARG A 100 -2.81 9.84 -9.04
C ARG A 100 -2.40 10.50 -7.73
N ALA A 101 -2.81 9.92 -6.59
CA ALA A 101 -2.46 10.44 -5.28
C ALA A 101 -0.94 10.38 -5.01
N LEU A 102 -0.27 9.29 -5.41
CA LEU A 102 1.19 9.19 -5.30
C LEU A 102 1.90 10.22 -6.19
N ASN A 103 1.43 10.42 -7.43
CA ASN A 103 1.96 11.44 -8.32
C ASN A 103 1.82 12.85 -7.73
N ASN A 104 0.61 13.18 -7.24
CA ASN A 104 0.30 14.48 -6.64
C ASN A 104 1.10 14.75 -5.35
N LEU A 105 1.55 13.70 -4.66
CA LEU A 105 2.42 13.83 -3.49
C LEU A 105 3.86 14.25 -3.83
N GLY A 106 4.24 14.21 -5.12
CA GLY A 106 5.55 14.60 -5.61
C GLY A 106 6.54 13.44 -5.82
N PHE A 107 6.04 12.20 -5.94
CA PHE A 107 6.89 11.09 -6.37
C PHE A 107 7.05 11.09 -7.89
N GLU A 108 8.27 10.83 -8.37
CA GLU A 108 8.54 10.56 -9.77
C GLU A 108 8.12 9.11 -10.08
N ILE A 109 7.06 8.96 -10.88
CA ILE A 109 6.57 7.63 -11.29
C ILE A 109 7.31 7.20 -12.56
N ASN A 110 8.19 6.22 -12.42
CA ASN A 110 9.00 5.71 -13.52
C ASN A 110 8.20 4.77 -14.43
N SER A 111 7.41 3.88 -13.83
CA SER A 111 6.62 2.88 -14.56
C SER A 111 5.29 2.59 -13.86
N ILE A 112 4.27 2.26 -14.64
CA ILE A 112 2.98 1.78 -14.16
C ILE A 112 2.74 0.41 -14.81
N THR A 113 2.82 -0.65 -14.02
CA THR A 113 2.64 -2.03 -14.49
C THR A 113 1.44 -2.67 -13.82
N ASP A 114 0.55 -3.28 -14.60
CA ASP A 114 -0.50 -4.15 -14.07
C ASP A 114 0.05 -5.57 -13.85
N VAL A 115 -0.01 -6.03 -12.61
CA VAL A 115 0.40 -7.37 -12.16
C VAL A 115 -0.81 -8.18 -11.67
N THR A 116 -2.01 -7.87 -12.15
CA THR A 116 -3.23 -8.63 -11.85
C THR A 116 -3.08 -10.07 -12.36
N PRO A 117 -3.17 -11.09 -11.48
CA PRO A 117 -3.01 -12.48 -11.89
C PRO A 117 -4.21 -12.94 -12.72
N VAL A 118 -3.97 -13.35 -13.96
CA VAL A 118 -4.96 -13.96 -14.84
C VAL A 118 -4.71 -15.48 -14.86
N PRO A 119 -5.61 -16.31 -14.31
CA PRO A 119 -5.40 -17.76 -14.30
C PRO A 119 -5.67 -18.37 -15.68
N HIS A 120 -4.80 -19.26 -16.13
CA HIS A 120 -4.99 -20.05 -17.35
C HIS A 120 -5.81 -21.32 -17.05
N ASN A 121 -7.13 -21.18 -16.91
CA ASN A 121 -8.06 -22.28 -16.61
C ASN A 121 -7.63 -23.17 -15.42
N GLY A 122 -7.15 -22.55 -14.34
CA GLY A 122 -6.70 -23.24 -13.11
C GLY A 122 -7.86 -23.68 -12.22
N CYS A 123 -7.84 -23.25 -10.95
CA CYS A 123 -8.87 -23.65 -9.98
C CYS A 123 -10.28 -23.20 -10.40
N ARG A 124 -11.27 -24.07 -10.19
CA ARG A 124 -12.69 -23.77 -10.43
C ARG A 124 -13.13 -22.56 -9.58
N PRO A 125 -13.69 -21.49 -10.18
CA PRO A 125 -14.23 -20.36 -9.44
C PRO A 125 -15.37 -20.78 -8.49
N PRO A 126 -15.55 -20.07 -7.36
CA PRO A 126 -16.67 -20.33 -6.46
C PRO A 126 -18.00 -20.17 -7.19
N LYS A 127 -19.02 -20.91 -6.73
CA LYS A 127 -20.38 -20.84 -7.30
C LYS A 127 -20.86 -19.39 -7.37
N ARG A 128 -21.35 -18.97 -8.54
CA ARG A 128 -21.92 -17.63 -8.74
C ARG A 128 -23.03 -17.38 -7.69
N ARG A 129 -22.92 -16.26 -6.98
CA ARG A 129 -23.89 -15.88 -5.94
C ARG A 129 -25.26 -15.64 -6.59
N ARG A 130 -26.31 -16.15 -5.95
CA ARG A 130 -27.71 -15.89 -6.31
C ARG A 130 -28.17 -14.73 -5.42
N VAL A 131 -28.10 -13.53 -5.96
CA VAL A 131 -28.58 -12.28 -5.36
C VAL A 131 -29.42 -11.57 -6.38
#